data_AF-A0A346NTG9-F1
#
_entry.id   AF-A0A346NTG9-F1
#
_cell.length_a   1.000
_cell.length_b   1.000
_cell.length_c   1.000
_cell.angle_alpha   90.00
_cell.angle_beta   90.00
_cell.angle_gamma   90.00
#
_symmetry.space_group_name_H-M   'P 1'
#
loop_
_entity.id
_entity.type
_entity.pdbx_description
1 polymer ?
#
loop_
_entity_poly.entity_id
_entity_poly.type
_entity_poly.pdbx_seq_one_letter_code
_entity_poly.pdbx_strand_id
1 'polypeptide(L)'
;MQKYNIKPLVILGSGNRLYGGGKPKTEESIAAYCNFAGWTARHFKGQGVIYEIWNEWSNRKDKGANDIDSAKAYVKLVKYASACIKRSDQSATIIAGSFNPLDYIDLDWGVEIVKEGILNYVDGLSIHPYTWGSKRASRAEFNIHLLDKTHDDLLRISGSNKNIDFYITEIGFPTNSGKPEYSEEFVASFAYKYIIMEKRMNYIKGVWWYDFINDGNNIKYREYNFGILNRDLSEKSIAPAIRSANQQIR
;
A
#
# COMPACT_ATOMS: atom_id res chain seq x y z
N MET A 1 8.91 -18.24 -1.61
CA MET A 1 7.55 -17.94 -1.10
C MET A 1 6.80 -19.21 -0.70
N GLN A 2 6.49 -20.13 -1.62
CA GLN A 2 5.72 -21.36 -1.32
C GLN A 2 6.34 -22.23 -0.20
N LYS A 3 7.66 -22.48 -0.22
CA LYS A 3 8.39 -23.22 0.83
C LYS A 3 8.14 -22.68 2.25
N TYR A 4 7.93 -21.36 2.38
CA TYR A 4 7.75 -20.68 3.66
C TYR A 4 6.30 -20.27 3.91
N ASN A 5 5.34 -20.76 3.08
CA ASN A 5 3.93 -20.39 3.14
C ASN A 5 3.67 -18.87 3.12
N ILE A 6 4.50 -18.14 2.38
CA ILE A 6 4.36 -16.68 2.21
C ILE A 6 3.50 -16.42 0.97
N LYS A 7 2.42 -15.68 1.13
CA LYS A 7 1.62 -15.16 0.02
C LYS A 7 2.20 -13.82 -0.45
N PRO A 8 2.67 -13.71 -1.70
CA PRO A 8 3.23 -12.47 -2.19
C PRO A 8 2.14 -11.46 -2.54
N LEU A 9 2.42 -10.20 -2.26
CA LEU A 9 1.73 -9.05 -2.84
C LEU A 9 2.68 -8.45 -3.88
N VAL A 10 2.21 -8.27 -5.11
CA VAL A 10 3.01 -7.77 -6.23
C VAL A 10 2.37 -6.51 -6.78
N ILE A 11 3.13 -5.42 -6.75
CA ILE A 11 2.74 -4.16 -7.36
C ILE A 11 3.01 -4.22 -8.86
N LEU A 12 1.95 -4.08 -9.65
CA LEU A 12 2.02 -3.95 -11.10
C LEU A 12 2.20 -2.47 -11.43
N GLY A 13 3.44 -1.99 -11.47
CA GLY A 13 3.71 -0.55 -11.53
C GLY A 13 4.71 -0.13 -12.61
N SER A 14 5.10 1.14 -12.49
CA SER A 14 6.09 1.84 -13.32
C SER A 14 5.66 2.09 -14.77
N GLY A 15 6.19 3.17 -15.35
CA GLY A 15 5.97 3.51 -16.75
C GLY A 15 6.87 2.70 -17.68
N ASN A 16 6.42 2.49 -18.92
CA ASN A 16 7.18 1.79 -19.95
C ASN A 16 7.46 2.72 -21.13
N ARG A 17 8.74 2.91 -21.48
CA ARG A 17 9.18 3.83 -22.54
C ARG A 17 8.59 3.51 -23.91
N LEU A 18 8.24 2.25 -24.17
CA LEU A 18 7.57 1.85 -25.41
C LEU A 18 6.15 2.45 -25.55
N TYR A 19 5.56 2.88 -24.44
CA TYR A 19 4.19 3.40 -24.36
C TYR A 19 4.14 4.76 -23.65
N GLY A 20 5.19 5.59 -23.84
CA GLY A 20 5.26 6.96 -23.33
C GLY A 20 5.98 7.15 -21.99
N GLY A 21 6.38 6.06 -21.30
CA GLY A 21 7.25 6.11 -20.13
C GLY A 21 6.62 6.59 -18.82
N GLY A 22 5.39 7.09 -18.85
CA GLY A 22 4.66 7.57 -17.68
C GLY A 22 3.47 6.69 -17.28
N LYS A 23 2.57 7.29 -16.50
CA LYS A 23 1.27 6.73 -16.11
C LYS A 23 0.44 6.36 -17.36
N PRO A 24 -0.08 5.12 -17.47
CA PRO A 24 -0.92 4.71 -18.61
C PRO A 24 -2.25 5.48 -18.65
N LYS A 25 -2.35 6.49 -19.52
CA LYS A 25 -3.55 7.34 -19.67
C LYS A 25 -4.17 7.28 -21.07
N THR A 26 -3.41 6.83 -22.07
CA THR A 26 -3.89 6.64 -23.45
C THR A 26 -4.46 5.24 -23.65
N GLU A 27 -5.29 5.03 -24.66
CA GLU A 27 -5.83 3.70 -24.96
C GLU A 27 -4.73 2.67 -25.24
N GLU A 28 -3.71 3.05 -26.00
CA GLU A 28 -2.55 2.21 -26.30
C GLU A 28 -1.78 1.82 -25.04
N SER A 29 -1.43 2.78 -24.18
CA SER A 29 -0.69 2.50 -22.95
C SER A 29 -1.50 1.68 -21.94
N ILE A 30 -2.81 1.91 -21.85
CA ILE A 30 -3.73 1.10 -21.03
C ILE A 30 -3.82 -0.33 -21.58
N ALA A 31 -3.94 -0.51 -22.90
CA ALA A 31 -3.97 -1.83 -23.52
C ALA A 31 -2.67 -2.61 -23.29
N ALA A 32 -1.51 -1.93 -23.42
CA ALA A 32 -0.21 -2.52 -23.13
C ALA A 32 -0.08 -2.92 -21.65
N TYR A 33 -0.50 -2.06 -20.73
CA TYR A 33 -0.53 -2.38 -19.31
C TYR A 33 -1.47 -3.55 -19.01
N CYS A 34 -2.64 -3.61 -19.64
CA CYS A 34 -3.59 -4.73 -19.53
C CYS A 34 -2.94 -6.06 -19.94
N ASN A 35 -2.20 -6.08 -21.05
CA ASN A 35 -1.47 -7.26 -21.52
C ASN A 35 -0.40 -7.70 -20.52
N PHE A 36 0.38 -6.76 -19.99
CA PHE A 36 1.37 -7.03 -18.94
C PHE A 36 0.71 -7.60 -17.67
N ALA A 37 -0.36 -6.97 -17.18
CA ALA A 37 -1.06 -7.40 -15.98
C ALA A 37 -1.69 -8.81 -16.16
N GLY A 38 -2.35 -9.05 -17.30
CA GLY A 38 -2.92 -10.35 -17.62
C GLY A 38 -1.86 -11.44 -17.81
N TRP A 39 -0.73 -11.13 -18.44
CA TRP A 39 0.39 -12.06 -18.56
C TRP A 39 0.96 -12.43 -17.18
N THR A 40 1.16 -11.43 -16.32
CA THR A 40 1.69 -11.64 -14.96
C THR A 40 0.73 -12.48 -14.11
N ALA A 41 -0.57 -12.21 -14.20
CA ALA A 41 -1.61 -13.01 -13.54
C ALA A 41 -1.61 -14.46 -14.01
N ARG A 42 -1.49 -14.69 -15.33
CA ARG A 42 -1.40 -16.03 -15.90
C ARG A 42 -0.16 -16.78 -15.43
N HIS A 43 0.98 -16.09 -15.37
CA HIS A 43 2.26 -16.68 -14.96
C HIS A 43 2.22 -17.19 -13.52
N PHE A 44 1.58 -16.45 -12.61
CA PHE A 44 1.47 -16.82 -11.20
C PHE A 44 0.12 -17.45 -10.81
N LYS A 45 -0.66 -17.90 -11.80
CA LYS A 45 -2.00 -18.45 -11.58
C LYS A 45 -1.99 -19.56 -10.54
N GLY A 46 -2.92 -19.49 -9.59
CA GLY A 46 -3.07 -20.48 -8.51
C GLY A 46 -1.99 -20.43 -7.42
N GLN A 47 -1.08 -19.44 -7.45
CA GLN A 47 -0.07 -19.26 -6.39
C GLN A 47 -0.53 -18.33 -5.26
N GLY A 48 -1.79 -17.88 -5.29
CA GLY A 48 -2.38 -17.03 -4.24
C GLY A 48 -1.75 -15.64 -4.15
N VAL A 49 -1.30 -15.09 -5.28
CA VAL A 49 -0.72 -13.74 -5.37
C VAL A 49 -1.81 -12.68 -5.24
N ILE A 50 -1.51 -11.63 -4.50
CA ILE A 50 -2.30 -10.39 -4.45
C ILE A 50 -1.68 -9.40 -5.43
N TYR A 51 -2.46 -8.85 -6.35
CA TYR A 51 -2.00 -7.88 -7.34
C TYR A 51 -2.44 -6.47 -6.96
N GLU A 52 -1.49 -5.57 -6.76
CA GLU A 52 -1.75 -4.16 -6.55
C GLU A 52 -1.57 -3.39 -7.86
N ILE A 53 -2.60 -2.67 -8.30
CA ILE A 53 -2.57 -1.92 -9.55
C ILE A 53 -1.92 -0.54 -9.30
N TRP A 54 -0.69 -0.39 -9.80
CA TRP A 54 0.15 0.81 -9.68
C TRP A 54 0.62 1.13 -8.25
N ASN A 55 1.68 1.95 -8.11
CA ASN A 55 2.14 2.48 -6.82
C ASN A 55 1.95 4.00 -6.75
N GLU A 56 1.35 4.49 -5.67
CA GLU A 56 1.17 5.92 -5.35
C GLU A 56 0.82 6.76 -6.59
N TRP A 57 -0.29 6.43 -7.27
CA TRP A 57 -0.68 7.14 -8.49
C TRP A 57 -0.83 8.65 -8.26
N SER A 58 -1.28 9.03 -7.07
CA SER A 58 -1.46 10.41 -6.61
C SER A 58 -0.17 11.12 -6.19
N ASN A 59 1.00 10.48 -6.30
CA ASN A 59 2.26 11.06 -5.84
C ASN A 59 2.53 12.43 -6.49
N ARG A 60 2.51 13.47 -5.65
CA ARG A 60 2.55 14.89 -6.05
C ARG A 60 3.89 15.36 -6.59
N LYS A 61 4.92 14.49 -6.64
CA LYS A 61 6.13 14.73 -7.44
C LYS A 61 5.79 14.89 -8.92
N ASP A 62 4.75 14.21 -9.38
CA ASP A 62 4.16 14.40 -10.70
C ASP A 62 3.10 15.50 -10.64
N LYS A 63 3.29 16.59 -11.39
CA LYS A 63 2.33 17.69 -11.44
C LYS A 63 0.95 17.21 -11.90
N GLY A 64 -0.10 17.54 -11.14
CA GLY A 64 -1.48 17.15 -11.46
C GLY A 64 -1.78 15.66 -11.18
N ALA A 65 -0.95 14.95 -10.42
CA ALA A 65 -1.20 13.55 -10.10
C ALA A 65 -2.36 13.31 -9.13
N ASN A 66 -2.78 14.32 -8.39
CA ASN A 66 -3.75 14.21 -7.30
C ASN A 66 -5.04 15.03 -7.54
N ASP A 67 -5.32 15.42 -8.78
CA ASP A 67 -6.60 16.06 -9.16
C ASP A 67 -7.66 15.04 -9.57
N ILE A 68 -8.88 15.53 -9.83
CA ILE A 68 -10.04 14.70 -10.21
C ILE A 68 -9.83 13.97 -11.56
N ASP A 69 -9.14 14.59 -12.51
CA ASP A 69 -8.87 13.98 -13.81
C ASP A 69 -7.87 12.83 -13.66
N SER A 70 -6.90 12.99 -12.75
CA SER A 70 -5.98 11.92 -12.38
C SER A 70 -6.69 10.76 -11.67
N ALA A 71 -7.64 11.05 -10.77
CA ALA A 71 -8.47 10.01 -10.13
C ALA A 71 -9.26 9.21 -11.17
N LYS A 72 -9.94 9.90 -12.10
CA LYS A 72 -10.66 9.26 -13.22
C LYS A 72 -9.75 8.42 -14.11
N ALA A 73 -8.57 8.93 -14.45
CA ALA A 73 -7.59 8.22 -15.25
C ALA A 73 -7.10 6.94 -14.54
N TYR A 74 -6.88 7.00 -13.23
CA TYR A 74 -6.49 5.84 -12.43
C TYR A 74 -7.60 4.79 -12.38
N VAL A 75 -8.84 5.18 -12.09
CA VAL A 75 -9.98 4.25 -12.05
C VAL A 75 -10.20 3.60 -13.43
N LYS A 76 -9.99 4.35 -14.52
CA LYS A 76 -10.00 3.78 -15.88
C LYS A 76 -8.93 2.69 -16.04
N LEU A 77 -7.69 2.94 -15.62
CA LEU A 77 -6.62 1.93 -15.66
C LEU A 77 -7.00 0.70 -14.82
N VAL A 78 -7.44 0.91 -13.58
CA VAL A 78 -7.83 -0.16 -12.64
C VAL A 78 -8.91 -1.04 -13.26
N LYS A 79 -9.98 -0.44 -13.80
CA LYS A 79 -11.05 -1.17 -14.50
C LYS A 79 -10.51 -2.12 -15.58
N TYR A 80 -9.66 -1.64 -16.47
CA TYR A 80 -9.16 -2.45 -17.58
C TYR A 80 -8.16 -3.52 -17.11
N ALA A 81 -7.24 -3.15 -16.22
CA ALA A 81 -6.26 -4.05 -15.66
C ALA A 81 -6.92 -5.19 -14.87
N SER A 82 -7.89 -4.87 -14.01
CA SER A 82 -8.67 -5.86 -13.26
C SER A 82 -9.36 -6.86 -14.18
N ALA A 83 -9.97 -6.39 -15.27
CA ALA A 83 -10.60 -7.28 -16.25
C ALA A 83 -9.57 -8.22 -16.94
N CYS A 84 -8.38 -7.72 -17.28
CA CYS A 84 -7.30 -8.55 -17.85
C CYS A 84 -6.77 -9.60 -16.86
N ILE A 85 -6.61 -9.22 -15.59
CA ILE A 85 -6.17 -10.10 -14.52
C ILE A 85 -7.20 -11.21 -14.31
N LYS A 86 -8.48 -10.87 -14.08
CA LYS A 86 -9.55 -11.86 -13.85
C LYS A 86 -9.77 -12.80 -15.05
N ARG A 87 -9.60 -12.33 -16.30
CA ARG A 87 -9.60 -13.20 -17.49
C ARG A 87 -8.49 -14.26 -17.48
N SER A 88 -7.36 -13.95 -16.86
CA SER A 88 -6.20 -14.84 -16.82
C SER A 88 -6.23 -15.75 -15.59
N ASP A 89 -6.63 -15.21 -14.44
CA ASP A 89 -6.88 -15.91 -13.20
C ASP A 89 -8.12 -15.32 -12.50
N GLN A 90 -9.24 -16.03 -12.60
CA GLN A 90 -10.51 -15.61 -12.00
C GLN A 90 -10.46 -15.56 -10.46
N SER A 91 -9.51 -16.27 -9.84
CA SER A 91 -9.33 -16.34 -8.38
C SER A 91 -8.35 -15.30 -7.84
N ALA A 92 -7.67 -14.55 -8.70
CA ALA A 92 -6.69 -13.54 -8.30
C ALA A 92 -7.31 -12.48 -7.39
N THR A 93 -6.64 -12.14 -6.28
CA THR A 93 -7.01 -10.98 -5.45
C THR A 93 -6.39 -9.73 -6.06
N ILE A 94 -7.21 -8.70 -6.26
CA ILE A 94 -6.80 -7.44 -6.88
C ILE A 94 -7.08 -6.30 -5.92
N ILE A 95 -6.09 -5.46 -5.67
CA ILE A 95 -6.21 -4.27 -4.82
C ILE A 95 -5.73 -3.04 -5.59
N ALA A 96 -6.18 -1.86 -5.17
CA ALA A 96 -5.77 -0.58 -5.76
C ALA A 96 -5.99 0.57 -4.77
N GLY A 97 -5.32 1.69 -4.99
CA GLY A 97 -5.43 2.89 -4.17
C GLY A 97 -4.06 3.50 -3.93
N SER A 98 -3.24 2.81 -3.14
CA SER A 98 -1.90 3.23 -2.70
C SER A 98 -1.81 4.69 -2.23
N PHE A 99 -2.90 5.23 -1.68
CA PHE A 99 -2.97 6.60 -1.17
C PHE A 99 -2.75 6.61 0.34
N ASN A 100 -2.30 7.73 0.88
CA ASN A 100 -2.15 7.93 2.32
C ASN A 100 -3.44 8.54 2.92
N PRO A 101 -4.27 7.77 3.64
CA PRO A 101 -5.50 8.29 4.24
C PRO A 101 -5.26 9.31 5.38
N LEU A 102 -4.02 9.50 5.82
CA LEU A 102 -3.62 10.41 6.90
C LEU A 102 -2.99 11.71 6.36
N ASP A 103 -2.83 11.83 5.04
CA ASP A 103 -2.52 13.07 4.33
C ASP A 103 -3.82 13.60 3.73
N TYR A 104 -4.28 14.78 4.16
CA TYR A 104 -5.61 15.29 3.78
C TYR A 104 -5.76 15.49 2.26
N ILE A 105 -4.68 15.90 1.57
CA ILE A 105 -4.70 16.11 0.11
C ILE A 105 -4.81 14.76 -0.60
N ASP A 106 -4.12 13.75 -0.11
CA ASP A 106 -4.13 12.42 -0.69
C ASP A 106 -5.42 11.65 -0.35
N LEU A 107 -5.99 11.89 0.84
CA LEU A 107 -7.30 11.42 1.22
C LEU A 107 -8.40 12.01 0.32
N ASP A 108 -8.35 13.30 -0.02
CA ASP A 108 -9.30 13.89 -0.96
C ASP A 108 -9.27 13.16 -2.31
N TRP A 109 -8.07 12.83 -2.81
CA TRP A 109 -7.94 12.01 -4.03
C TRP A 109 -8.46 10.57 -3.83
N GLY A 110 -8.20 9.97 -2.67
CA GLY A 110 -8.74 8.66 -2.27
C GLY A 110 -10.28 8.64 -2.22
N VAL A 111 -10.91 9.72 -1.78
CA VAL A 111 -12.37 9.90 -1.82
C VAL A 111 -12.86 9.98 -3.26
N GLU A 112 -12.18 10.70 -4.14
CA GLU A 112 -12.57 10.81 -5.55
C GLU A 112 -12.50 9.46 -6.28
N ILE A 113 -11.48 8.61 -6.06
CA ILE A 113 -11.46 7.28 -6.69
C ILE A 113 -12.60 6.38 -6.20
N VAL A 114 -13.03 6.53 -4.94
CA VAL A 114 -14.20 5.81 -4.41
C VAL A 114 -15.49 6.30 -5.05
N LYS A 115 -15.67 7.61 -5.20
CA LYS A 115 -16.83 8.19 -5.93
C LYS A 115 -16.88 7.77 -7.40
N GLU A 116 -15.74 7.66 -8.05
CA GLU A 116 -15.60 7.15 -9.42
C GLU A 116 -15.81 5.63 -9.52
N GLY A 117 -16.04 4.95 -8.39
CA GLY A 117 -16.49 3.56 -8.35
C GLY A 117 -15.37 2.54 -8.46
N ILE A 118 -14.15 2.85 -7.99
CA ILE A 118 -13.00 1.93 -8.00
C ILE A 118 -13.34 0.56 -7.36
N LEU A 119 -14.18 0.55 -6.32
CA LEU A 119 -14.60 -0.64 -5.58
C LEU A 119 -15.37 -1.67 -6.42
N ASN A 120 -15.86 -1.28 -7.61
CA ASN A 120 -16.49 -2.23 -8.54
C ASN A 120 -15.47 -3.12 -9.27
N TYR A 121 -14.18 -2.80 -9.19
CA TYR A 121 -13.13 -3.43 -9.98
C TYR A 121 -12.05 -4.11 -9.14
N VAL A 122 -12.10 -3.99 -7.82
CA VAL A 122 -11.08 -4.51 -6.90
C VAL A 122 -11.70 -5.24 -5.73
N ASP A 123 -10.92 -6.13 -5.13
CA ASP A 123 -11.28 -6.91 -3.95
C ASP A 123 -10.96 -6.13 -2.65
N GLY A 124 -10.22 -5.00 -2.72
CA GLY A 124 -9.97 -4.10 -1.59
C GLY A 124 -9.18 -2.86 -1.96
N LEU A 125 -9.08 -1.92 -1.03
CA LEU A 125 -8.26 -0.72 -1.17
C LEU A 125 -6.87 -0.93 -0.55
N SER A 126 -5.83 -0.58 -1.29
CA SER A 126 -4.49 -0.44 -0.73
C SER A 126 -4.23 0.97 -0.21
N ILE A 127 -3.56 1.09 0.94
CA ILE A 127 -3.34 2.37 1.63
C ILE A 127 -1.96 2.44 2.28
N HIS A 128 -1.38 3.64 2.31
CA HIS A 128 -0.04 3.94 2.84
C HIS A 128 -0.13 4.93 4.03
N PRO A 129 -0.65 4.53 5.21
CA PRO A 129 -0.92 5.41 6.35
C PRO A 129 0.34 5.90 7.08
N TYR A 130 1.29 6.50 6.38
CA TYR A 130 2.51 7.02 6.94
C TYR A 130 2.27 8.27 7.78
N THR A 131 2.90 8.30 8.97
CA THR A 131 2.90 9.46 9.88
C THR A 131 4.29 9.97 10.25
N TRP A 132 5.35 9.38 9.70
CA TRP A 132 6.74 9.70 10.07
C TRP A 132 7.13 11.17 9.85
N GLY A 133 6.40 11.93 9.04
CA GLY A 133 6.60 13.37 8.89
C GLY A 133 6.29 14.20 10.16
N SER A 134 5.61 13.64 11.16
CA SER A 134 5.17 14.38 12.35
C SER A 134 5.16 13.52 13.62
N LYS A 135 6.01 13.85 14.60
CA LYS A 135 6.02 13.16 15.91
C LYS A 135 4.66 13.21 16.62
N ARG A 136 3.89 14.29 16.45
CA ARG A 136 2.56 14.42 17.05
C ARG A 136 1.57 13.39 16.49
N ALA A 137 1.68 13.10 15.19
CA ALA A 137 0.86 12.10 14.50
C ALA A 137 1.40 10.67 14.66
N SER A 138 2.66 10.50 15.03
CA SER A 138 3.38 9.22 15.10
C SER A 138 3.01 8.42 16.36
N ARG A 139 1.76 7.97 16.44
CA ARG A 139 1.23 7.12 17.50
C ARG A 139 0.33 6.07 16.88
N ALA A 140 0.51 4.79 17.24
CA ALA A 140 -0.26 3.69 16.67
C ALA A 140 -1.76 3.88 16.92
N GLU A 141 -2.12 4.32 18.13
CA GLU A 141 -3.50 4.56 18.54
C GLU A 141 -4.17 5.67 17.73
N PHE A 142 -3.43 6.73 17.41
CA PHE A 142 -3.93 7.82 16.59
C PHE A 142 -4.11 7.41 15.13
N ASN A 143 -3.14 6.67 14.58
CA ASN A 143 -3.18 6.18 13.21
C ASN A 143 -4.38 5.24 12.99
N ILE A 144 -4.52 4.22 13.84
CA ILE A 144 -5.63 3.25 13.78
C ILE A 144 -6.99 3.95 13.95
N HIS A 145 -7.11 4.89 14.88
CA HIS A 145 -8.34 5.67 15.07
C HIS A 145 -8.74 6.49 13.84
N LEU A 146 -7.77 7.10 13.15
CA LEU A 146 -8.05 7.81 11.91
C LEU A 146 -8.42 6.85 10.78
N LEU A 147 -7.75 5.69 10.69
CA LEU A 147 -8.10 4.67 9.71
C LEU A 147 -9.54 4.17 9.87
N ASP A 148 -10.00 3.96 11.11
CA ASP A 148 -11.37 3.53 11.41
C ASP A 148 -12.39 4.57 10.93
N LYS A 149 -12.14 5.85 11.24
CA LYS A 149 -12.96 6.96 10.73
C LYS A 149 -12.97 7.06 9.20
N THR A 150 -11.80 6.98 8.58
CA THR A 150 -11.68 7.03 7.12
C THR A 150 -12.40 5.84 6.48
N HIS A 151 -12.29 4.65 7.05
CA HIS A 151 -13.01 3.47 6.58
C HIS A 151 -14.54 3.70 6.59
N ASP A 152 -15.09 4.18 7.71
CA ASP A 152 -16.53 4.46 7.82
C ASP A 152 -17.01 5.55 6.85
N ASP A 153 -16.18 6.58 6.66
CA ASP A 153 -16.47 7.66 5.71
C ASP A 153 -16.47 7.15 4.27
N LEU A 154 -15.48 6.35 3.86
CA LEU A 154 -15.42 5.75 2.53
C LEU A 154 -16.55 4.74 2.31
N LEU A 155 -16.91 3.96 3.33
CA LEU A 155 -18.05 3.05 3.26
C LEU A 155 -19.34 3.82 2.99
N ARG A 156 -19.59 4.90 3.73
CA ARG A 156 -20.75 5.77 3.53
C ARG A 156 -20.75 6.45 2.15
N ILE A 157 -19.60 6.96 1.70
CA ILE A 157 -19.46 7.61 0.39
C ILE A 157 -19.71 6.62 -0.75
N SER A 158 -19.21 5.39 -0.63
CA SER A 158 -19.37 4.37 -1.66
C SER A 158 -20.82 3.92 -1.86
N GLY A 159 -21.69 4.11 -0.86
CA GLY A 159 -23.03 3.53 -0.84
C GLY A 159 -23.04 2.00 -0.82
N SER A 160 -21.89 1.35 -0.57
CA SER A 160 -21.76 -0.10 -0.53
C SER A 160 -22.34 -0.67 0.76
N ASN A 161 -23.12 -1.74 0.63
CA ASN A 161 -23.53 -2.58 1.78
C ASN A 161 -22.47 -3.62 2.16
N LYS A 162 -21.39 -3.73 1.38
CA LYS A 162 -20.24 -4.59 1.68
C LYS A 162 -19.16 -3.76 2.35
N ASN A 163 -18.54 -4.34 3.36
CA ASN A 163 -17.37 -3.80 4.02
C ASN A 163 -16.25 -3.50 3.00
N ILE A 164 -15.43 -2.47 3.26
CA ILE A 164 -14.29 -2.15 2.39
C ILE A 164 -13.04 -2.75 3.02
N ASP A 165 -12.49 -3.79 2.37
CA ASP A 165 -11.25 -4.40 2.84
C ASP A 165 -10.07 -3.44 2.60
N PHE A 166 -9.32 -3.13 3.66
CA PHE A 166 -8.09 -2.34 3.59
C PHE A 166 -6.86 -3.25 3.63
N TYR A 167 -5.92 -2.97 2.75
CA TYR A 167 -4.60 -3.56 2.70
C TYR A 167 -3.60 -2.44 2.99
N ILE A 168 -2.93 -2.49 4.14
CA ILE A 168 -1.90 -1.52 4.48
C ILE A 168 -0.61 -1.98 3.79
N THR A 169 -0.45 -1.60 2.54
CA THR A 169 0.63 -2.08 1.66
C THR A 169 1.96 -1.40 1.93
N GLU A 170 1.94 -0.25 2.62
CA GLU A 170 3.13 0.37 3.17
C GLU A 170 2.85 1.10 4.50
N ILE A 171 3.67 0.81 5.50
CA ILE A 171 3.80 1.63 6.71
C ILE A 171 5.18 1.42 7.30
N GLY A 172 5.77 2.46 7.88
CA GLY A 172 7.08 2.37 8.47
C GLY A 172 7.57 3.69 9.03
N PHE A 173 8.74 3.62 9.66
CA PHE A 173 9.45 4.79 10.18
C PHE A 173 10.93 4.66 9.87
N PRO A 174 11.55 5.71 9.31
CA PRO A 174 12.98 5.71 9.09
C PRO A 174 13.70 6.01 10.42
N THR A 175 14.76 5.26 10.70
CA THR A 175 15.66 5.52 11.86
C THR A 175 16.86 6.38 11.42
N ASN A 176 16.63 7.32 10.51
CA ASN A 176 17.65 8.21 9.94
C ASN A 176 17.91 9.42 10.84
N SER A 177 19.05 10.10 10.69
CA SER A 177 19.42 11.28 11.50
C SER A 177 18.71 12.58 11.06
N GLY A 178 17.59 12.48 10.33
CA GLY A 178 16.82 13.61 9.83
C GLY A 178 15.75 14.07 10.83
N LYS A 179 15.12 15.22 10.58
CA LYS A 179 14.01 15.70 11.41
C LYS A 179 12.66 15.37 10.75
N PRO A 180 11.68 14.78 11.48
CA PRO A 180 11.79 14.30 12.86
C PRO A 180 12.62 13.01 12.96
N GLU A 181 13.41 12.90 14.04
CA GLU A 181 14.27 11.74 14.30
C GLU A 181 13.54 10.70 15.15
N TYR A 182 13.62 9.43 14.76
CA TYR A 182 13.01 8.30 15.48
C TYR A 182 14.10 7.30 15.90
N SER A 183 14.10 6.92 17.17
CA SER A 183 14.99 5.86 17.66
C SER A 183 14.46 4.48 17.29
N GLU A 184 15.32 3.47 17.28
CA GLU A 184 14.88 2.10 16.99
C GLU A 184 13.85 1.60 18.02
N GLU A 185 13.98 1.99 19.29
CA GLU A 185 13.04 1.61 20.36
C GLU A 185 11.66 2.22 20.13
N PHE A 186 11.61 3.47 19.65
CA PHE A 186 10.35 4.09 19.25
C PHE A 186 9.69 3.28 18.13
N VAL A 187 10.44 2.95 17.07
CA VAL A 187 9.92 2.21 15.92
C VAL A 187 9.45 0.81 16.33
N ALA A 188 10.23 0.13 17.18
CA ALA A 188 9.87 -1.18 17.74
C ALA A 188 8.57 -1.12 18.56
N SER A 189 8.43 -0.13 19.44
CA SER A 189 7.23 0.08 20.26
C SER A 189 6.01 0.42 19.40
N PHE A 190 6.17 1.28 18.39
CA PHE A 190 5.12 1.59 17.43
C PHE A 190 4.67 0.33 16.70
N ALA A 191 5.59 -0.43 16.09
CA ALA A 191 5.27 -1.62 15.30
C ALA A 191 4.56 -2.68 16.14
N TYR A 192 5.04 -2.95 17.35
CA TYR A 192 4.41 -3.89 18.27
C TYR A 192 2.95 -3.48 18.54
N LYS A 193 2.71 -2.24 18.96
CA LYS A 193 1.36 -1.76 19.25
C LYS A 193 0.47 -1.79 18.02
N TYR A 194 0.99 -1.36 16.88
CA TYR A 194 0.25 -1.30 15.63
C TYR A 194 -0.26 -2.68 15.21
N ILE A 195 0.57 -3.72 15.27
CA ILE A 195 0.20 -5.11 14.96
C ILE A 195 -0.86 -5.66 15.91
N ILE A 196 -0.78 -5.36 17.21
CA ILE A 196 -1.81 -5.79 18.17
C ILE A 196 -3.15 -5.10 17.89
N MET A 197 -3.12 -3.81 17.51
CA MET A 197 -4.31 -3.00 17.30
C MET A 197 -5.00 -3.30 15.96
N GLU A 198 -4.25 -3.41 14.87
CA GLU A 198 -4.80 -3.72 13.55
C GLU A 198 -5.53 -5.06 13.53
N LYS A 199 -5.05 -6.05 14.29
CA LYS A 199 -5.70 -7.37 14.38
C LYS A 199 -7.11 -7.35 14.94
N ARG A 200 -7.49 -6.28 15.64
CA ARG A 200 -8.85 -6.07 16.15
C ARG A 200 -9.78 -5.47 15.10
N MET A 201 -9.24 -5.01 13.98
CA MET A 201 -9.99 -4.38 12.89
C MET A 201 -10.30 -5.40 11.81
N ASN A 202 -11.56 -5.82 11.72
CA ASN A 202 -12.00 -6.87 10.79
C ASN A 202 -11.83 -6.50 9.30
N TYR A 203 -11.74 -5.20 8.98
CA TYR A 203 -11.59 -4.67 7.63
C TYR A 203 -10.12 -4.62 7.19
N ILE A 204 -9.15 -4.70 8.11
CA ILE A 204 -7.73 -4.71 7.76
C ILE A 204 -7.31 -6.15 7.43
N LYS A 205 -6.87 -6.40 6.19
CA LYS A 205 -6.51 -7.74 5.70
C LYS A 205 -5.03 -8.05 5.75
N GLY A 206 -4.20 -7.04 5.96
CA GLY A 206 -2.78 -7.22 6.18
C GLY A 206 -2.05 -5.90 6.31
N VAL A 207 -0.85 -6.00 6.89
CA VAL A 207 0.10 -4.91 7.05
C VAL A 207 1.44 -5.34 6.47
N TRP A 208 1.92 -4.59 5.49
CA TRP A 208 3.22 -4.74 4.87
C TRP A 208 4.11 -3.61 5.37
N TRP A 209 5.07 -3.97 6.23
CA TRP A 209 6.02 -3.02 6.78
C TRP A 209 7.05 -2.63 5.72
N TYR A 210 7.22 -1.33 5.51
CA TYR A 210 8.27 -0.77 4.67
C TYR A 210 9.50 -0.46 5.55
N ASP A 211 10.61 -1.18 5.40
CA ASP A 211 10.85 -2.32 4.52
C ASP A 211 11.69 -3.42 5.21
N PHE A 212 12.06 -4.48 4.49
CA PHE A 212 12.67 -5.65 5.12
C PHE A 212 14.14 -5.43 5.50
N ILE A 213 14.92 -4.82 4.60
CA ILE A 213 16.36 -4.59 4.76
C ILE A 213 16.60 -3.14 4.37
N ASN A 214 17.36 -2.39 5.18
CA ASN A 214 17.80 -1.05 4.81
C ASN A 214 18.29 -0.99 3.35
N ASP A 215 17.92 0.04 2.59
CA ASP A 215 18.34 0.18 1.20
C ASP A 215 19.81 0.63 1.03
N GLY A 216 20.43 1.14 2.10
CA GLY A 216 21.84 1.52 2.12
C GLY A 216 22.36 1.84 3.52
N ASN A 217 23.56 2.42 3.61
CA ASN A 217 24.22 2.70 4.90
C ASN A 217 24.29 4.20 5.26
N ASN A 218 23.78 5.08 4.39
CA ASN A 218 23.80 6.52 4.65
C ASN A 218 22.68 6.91 5.62
N ILE A 219 23.03 7.10 6.90
CA ILE A 219 22.10 7.51 7.97
C ILE A 219 21.40 8.85 7.71
N LYS A 220 21.92 9.69 6.82
CA LYS A 220 21.29 10.97 6.48
C LYS A 220 20.20 10.81 5.41
N TYR A 221 20.25 9.74 4.63
CA TYR A 221 19.30 9.51 3.54
C TYR A 221 18.15 8.64 4.02
N ARG A 222 16.97 9.23 4.18
CA ARG A 222 15.79 8.62 4.79
C ARG A 222 15.48 7.21 4.26
N GLU A 223 15.44 7.04 2.95
CA GLU A 223 15.06 5.78 2.30
C GLU A 223 15.99 4.61 2.69
N TYR A 224 17.24 4.89 3.09
CA TYR A 224 18.18 3.84 3.48
C TYR A 224 17.99 3.31 4.90
N ASN A 225 16.99 3.77 5.65
CA ASN A 225 16.92 3.56 7.10
C ASN A 225 15.56 3.03 7.59
N PHE A 226 14.72 2.50 6.71
CA PHE A 226 13.40 1.93 7.04
C PHE A 226 13.43 0.46 7.48
N GLY A 227 14.53 -0.23 7.21
CA GLY A 227 14.63 -1.68 7.32
C GLY A 227 14.25 -2.23 8.69
N ILE A 228 13.67 -3.43 8.67
CA ILE A 228 13.61 -4.34 9.83
C ILE A 228 15.01 -4.88 10.15
N LEU A 229 15.80 -5.10 9.10
CA LEU A 229 17.21 -5.51 9.17
C LEU A 229 18.12 -4.40 8.67
N ASN A 230 19.34 -4.38 9.19
CA ASN A 230 20.44 -3.61 8.61
C ASN A 230 20.91 -4.24 7.28
N ARG A 231 21.76 -3.52 6.53
CA ARG A 231 22.34 -4.03 5.27
C ARG A 231 23.14 -5.31 5.43
N ASP A 232 23.78 -5.50 6.57
CA ASP A 232 24.55 -6.70 6.93
C ASP A 232 23.67 -7.82 7.48
N LEU A 233 22.33 -7.66 7.41
CA LEU A 233 21.30 -8.58 7.90
C LEU A 233 21.24 -8.70 9.42
N SER A 234 22.01 -7.89 10.17
CA SER A 234 21.81 -7.79 11.61
C SER A 234 20.42 -7.21 11.91
N GLU A 235 19.79 -7.74 12.95
CA GLU A 235 18.45 -7.33 13.35
C GLU A 235 18.48 -5.95 14.00
N LYS A 236 17.54 -5.07 13.59
CA LYS A 236 17.22 -3.86 14.34
C LYS A 236 16.18 -4.17 15.41
N SER A 237 15.98 -3.25 16.35
CA SER A 237 15.07 -3.44 17.50
C SER A 237 13.62 -3.78 17.13
N ILE A 238 13.18 -3.42 15.91
CA ILE A 238 11.86 -3.76 15.39
C ILE A 238 11.69 -5.26 15.09
N ALA A 239 12.73 -5.99 14.67
CA ALA A 239 12.64 -7.40 14.33
C ALA A 239 12.10 -8.27 15.49
N PRO A 240 12.66 -8.22 16.71
CA PRO A 240 12.10 -8.95 17.86
C PRO A 240 10.72 -8.42 18.29
N ALA A 241 10.41 -7.14 18.07
CA ALA A 241 9.12 -6.56 18.40
C ALA A 241 7.99 -7.13 17.52
N ILE A 242 8.20 -7.22 16.20
CA ILE A 242 7.26 -7.83 15.26
C ILE A 242 7.06 -9.32 15.58
N ARG A 243 8.15 -10.06 15.90
CA ARG A 243 8.03 -11.47 16.30
C ARG A 243 7.19 -11.64 17.56
N SER A 244 7.44 -10.82 18.57
CA SER A 244 6.70 -10.85 19.84
C SER A 244 5.22 -10.51 19.64
N ALA A 245 4.90 -9.49 18.86
CA ALA A 245 3.52 -9.12 18.57
C ALA A 245 2.77 -10.25 17.86
N ASN A 246 3.39 -10.87 16.85
CA ASN A 246 2.80 -11.99 16.11
C ASN A 246 2.57 -13.26 16.96
N GLN A 247 3.32 -13.46 18.03
CA GLN A 247 3.09 -14.56 18.96
C GLN A 247 1.87 -14.35 19.86
N GLN A 248 1.46 -13.09 20.11
CA GLN A 248 0.32 -12.78 21.00
C GLN A 248 -1.04 -12.80 20.31
N ILE A 249 -1.05 -12.72 18.98
CA ILE A 249 -2.27 -12.63 18.16
C ILE A 249 -2.61 -13.96 17.46
N ARG A 250 -1.79 -14.99 17.68
CA ARG A 250 -2.06 -16.38 17.26
C ARG A 250 -2.82 -17.10 18.37
#